data_AF-A0A2N2CQD6-F1
#
_entry.id   AF-A0A2N2CQD6-F1
#
_cell.length_a   1.000
_cell.length_b   1.000
_cell.length_c   1.000
_cell.angle_alpha   90.00
_cell.angle_beta   90.00
_cell.angle_gamma   90.00
#
_symmetry.space_group_name_H-M   'P 1'
#
loop_
_entity.id
_entity.type
_entity.pdbx_description
1 polymer ?
#
loop_
_entity_poly.entity_id
_entity_poly.type
_entity_poly.pdbx_seq_one_letter_code
_entity_poly.pdbx_strand_id
1 'polypeptide(L)'
;MNRQVLIGIFSIIIFLFLIIFAANRPFPVLDTISPASGPTAGGTTVVITGKNFTGITDLHFGPASASSFTVVTDTKITAVVPAGTAGPANVTVTRLRHVSNKLQYVYIGVPELTAIDPSVGPADTEITVTIKGKYLTGTTAVSFGGVSAVFKVETDTEICATTPMGIYTPVDVTVTTMLGTSNSLTYMIGAAPVIERFTPDSGYRGSVFILSGSGLEETTAVKFAGYYQAAFTVIDDTTVEVTVPTIPELSYVDVNVRTPYGISNSKIFYIFG
;
A
#
# COMPACT_ATOMS: atom_id res chain seq x y z
N MET A 1 -58.05 -60.50 11.77
CA MET A 1 -56.71 -59.86 11.84
C MET A 1 -56.66 -59.02 13.11
N ASN A 2 -55.74 -59.33 14.04
CA ASN A 2 -55.81 -58.83 15.42
C ASN A 2 -55.39 -57.35 15.50
N ARG A 3 -56.17 -56.50 16.18
CA ARG A 3 -55.98 -55.03 16.24
C ARG A 3 -54.59 -54.62 16.77
N GLN A 4 -53.97 -55.45 17.61
CA GLN A 4 -52.61 -55.31 18.15
C GLN A 4 -51.51 -55.51 17.08
N VAL A 5 -51.72 -56.40 16.10
CA VAL A 5 -50.75 -56.69 15.03
C VAL A 5 -50.72 -55.56 14.01
N LEU A 6 -51.87 -54.93 13.74
CA LEU A 6 -51.96 -53.78 12.82
C LEU A 6 -51.28 -52.52 13.40
N ILE A 7 -51.42 -52.27 14.71
CA ILE A 7 -50.78 -51.13 15.39
C ILE A 7 -49.25 -51.31 15.46
N GLY A 8 -48.77 -52.52 15.72
CA GLY A 8 -47.33 -52.83 15.73
C GLY A 8 -46.67 -52.67 14.35
N ILE A 9 -47.33 -53.13 13.28
CA ILE A 9 -46.84 -52.98 11.90
C ILE A 9 -46.88 -51.50 11.46
N PHE A 10 -47.93 -50.75 11.80
CA PHE A 10 -48.01 -49.31 11.50
C PHE A 10 -46.94 -48.51 12.26
N SER A 11 -46.65 -48.88 13.52
CA SER A 11 -45.60 -48.27 14.33
C SER A 11 -44.19 -48.60 13.80
N ILE A 12 -43.94 -49.83 13.35
CA ILE A 12 -42.66 -50.22 12.73
C ILE A 12 -42.48 -49.53 11.38
N ILE A 13 -43.52 -49.45 10.54
CA ILE A 13 -43.45 -48.74 9.25
C ILE A 13 -43.24 -47.25 9.46
N ILE A 14 -43.93 -46.60 10.41
CA ILE A 14 -43.70 -45.17 10.73
C ILE A 14 -42.28 -44.96 11.27
N PHE A 15 -41.78 -45.84 12.15
CA PHE A 15 -40.44 -45.72 12.72
C PHE A 15 -39.34 -46.00 11.67
N LEU A 16 -39.53 -47.00 10.80
CA LEU A 16 -38.63 -47.30 9.69
C LEU A 16 -38.68 -46.21 8.61
N PHE A 17 -39.85 -45.65 8.34
CA PHE A 17 -40.04 -44.51 7.42
C PHE A 17 -39.39 -43.24 7.98
N LEU A 18 -39.49 -43.00 9.29
CA LEU A 18 -38.79 -41.90 9.98
C LEU A 18 -37.26 -42.09 9.96
N ILE A 19 -36.77 -43.33 10.11
CA ILE A 19 -35.34 -43.67 10.01
C ILE A 19 -34.82 -43.50 8.58
N ILE A 20 -35.57 -43.94 7.56
CA ILE A 20 -35.17 -43.79 6.14
C ILE A 20 -35.21 -42.32 5.71
N PHE A 21 -36.20 -41.53 6.17
CA PHE A 21 -36.24 -40.07 5.93
C PHE A 21 -35.12 -39.32 6.68
N ALA A 22 -34.66 -39.83 7.82
CA ALA A 22 -33.51 -39.29 8.52
C ALA A 22 -32.17 -39.69 7.86
N ALA A 23 -32.10 -40.86 7.21
CA ALA A 23 -30.88 -41.44 6.66
C ALA A 23 -30.47 -40.90 5.27
N ASN A 24 -31.39 -40.32 4.49
CA ASN A 24 -31.10 -39.87 3.12
C ASN A 24 -31.12 -38.34 2.94
N ARG A 25 -30.72 -37.57 3.95
CA ARG A 25 -30.60 -36.12 3.81
C ARG A 25 -29.27 -35.79 3.10
N PRO A 26 -29.30 -35.24 1.89
CA PRO A 26 -28.09 -34.95 1.12
C PRO A 26 -27.16 -33.99 1.88
N PHE A 27 -25.85 -34.18 1.70
CA PHE A 27 -24.84 -33.35 2.36
C PHE A 27 -24.92 -31.89 1.89
N PRO A 28 -24.52 -30.94 2.75
CA PRO A 28 -24.47 -29.54 2.34
C PRO A 28 -23.44 -29.37 1.22
N VAL A 29 -23.83 -28.64 0.18
CA VAL A 29 -22.97 -28.28 -0.95
C VAL A 29 -22.91 -26.77 -1.03
N LEU A 30 -21.70 -26.22 -1.07
CA LEU A 30 -21.43 -24.80 -1.25
C LEU A 30 -21.19 -24.52 -2.74
N ASP A 31 -21.92 -23.56 -3.30
CA ASP A 31 -21.80 -23.15 -4.70
C ASP A 31 -21.03 -21.82 -4.82
N THR A 32 -21.40 -20.79 -4.07
CA THR A 32 -20.74 -19.47 -4.13
C THR A 32 -20.65 -18.78 -2.78
N ILE A 33 -19.71 -17.83 -2.65
CA ILE A 33 -19.55 -16.91 -1.53
C ILE A 33 -19.36 -15.50 -2.08
N SER A 34 -20.06 -14.51 -1.51
CA SER A 34 -19.95 -13.11 -1.91
C SER A 34 -20.10 -12.14 -0.73
N PRO A 35 -19.18 -11.19 -0.53
CA PRO A 35 -17.89 -11.07 -1.22
C PRO A 35 -16.96 -12.26 -0.93
N ALA A 36 -16.07 -12.58 -1.88
CA ALA A 36 -15.10 -13.67 -1.75
C ALA A 36 -13.77 -13.24 -1.08
N SER A 37 -13.68 -11.99 -0.63
CA SER A 37 -12.53 -11.44 0.07
C SER A 37 -12.93 -10.33 1.04
N GLY A 38 -12.04 -10.01 1.98
CA GLY A 38 -12.22 -8.93 2.95
C GLY A 38 -11.04 -8.80 3.92
N PRO A 39 -11.09 -7.89 4.90
CA PRO A 39 -9.97 -7.55 5.76
C PRO A 39 -9.61 -8.69 6.74
N THR A 40 -8.33 -8.79 7.11
CA THR A 40 -7.83 -9.71 8.16
C THR A 40 -8.47 -9.49 9.52
N ALA A 41 -8.96 -8.27 9.81
CA ALA A 41 -9.71 -7.97 11.03
C ALA A 41 -11.07 -8.70 11.11
N GLY A 42 -11.56 -9.27 10.01
CA GLY A 42 -12.89 -9.89 9.93
C GLY A 42 -14.01 -8.86 9.84
N GLY A 43 -15.23 -9.26 10.24
CA GLY A 43 -16.42 -8.40 10.27
C GLY A 43 -17.16 -8.26 8.94
N THR A 44 -16.60 -8.78 7.84
CA THR A 44 -17.29 -8.78 6.55
C THR A 44 -18.51 -9.67 6.61
N THR A 45 -19.67 -9.15 6.20
CA THR A 45 -20.87 -9.96 6.02
C THR A 45 -20.84 -10.58 4.64
N VAL A 46 -20.85 -11.92 4.59
CA VAL A 46 -20.88 -12.69 3.34
C VAL A 46 -22.20 -13.42 3.17
N VAL A 47 -22.59 -13.60 1.92
CA VAL A 47 -23.68 -14.47 1.50
C VAL A 47 -23.07 -15.71 0.86
N ILE A 48 -23.43 -16.87 1.38
CA ILE A 48 -23.04 -18.18 0.84
C ILE A 48 -24.28 -18.82 0.23
N THR A 49 -24.20 -19.24 -1.03
CA THR A 49 -25.28 -19.99 -1.71
C THR A 49 -24.90 -21.44 -1.91
N GLY A 50 -25.90 -22.31 -1.97
CA GLY A 50 -25.68 -23.73 -2.17
C GLY A 50 -26.95 -24.56 -2.00
N LYS A 51 -26.80 -25.76 -1.43
CA LYS A 51 -27.89 -26.73 -1.24
C LYS A 51 -27.79 -27.40 0.12
N ASN A 52 -28.95 -27.79 0.67
CA ASN A 52 -29.10 -28.61 1.87
C ASN A 52 -28.55 -27.94 3.15
N PHE A 53 -28.80 -26.65 3.31
CA PHE A 53 -28.31 -25.86 4.44
C PHE A 53 -29.12 -26.02 5.73
N THR A 54 -30.30 -26.63 5.65
CA THR A 54 -31.13 -26.88 6.84
C THR A 54 -30.42 -27.78 7.85
N GLY A 55 -30.19 -27.25 9.05
CA GLY A 55 -29.55 -27.97 10.16
C GLY A 55 -28.02 -27.94 10.16
N ILE A 56 -27.39 -27.00 9.44
CA ILE A 56 -25.97 -26.68 9.63
C ILE A 56 -25.75 -26.21 11.07
N THR A 57 -24.73 -26.76 11.72
CA THR A 57 -24.35 -26.44 13.10
C THR A 57 -23.11 -25.56 13.15
N ASP A 58 -22.22 -25.66 12.15
CA ASP A 58 -20.97 -24.92 12.12
C ASP A 58 -20.66 -24.38 10.74
N LEU A 59 -20.06 -23.20 10.70
CA LEU A 59 -19.46 -22.58 9.53
C LEU A 59 -18.05 -22.13 9.90
N HIS A 60 -17.07 -22.50 9.11
CA HIS A 60 -15.66 -22.19 9.34
C HIS A 60 -15.05 -21.43 8.18
N PHE A 61 -14.11 -20.53 8.49
CA PHE A 61 -13.23 -19.84 7.57
C PHE A 61 -11.78 -20.21 7.94
N GLY A 62 -11.25 -21.24 7.28
CA GLY A 62 -9.99 -21.86 7.67
C GLY A 62 -10.11 -22.51 9.05
N PRO A 63 -9.19 -22.23 10.00
CA PRO A 63 -9.26 -22.78 11.35
C PRO A 63 -10.27 -22.08 12.27
N ALA A 64 -10.78 -20.90 11.88
CA ALA A 64 -11.66 -20.09 12.72
C ALA A 64 -13.14 -20.37 12.41
N SER A 65 -13.96 -20.50 13.46
CA SER A 65 -15.42 -20.53 13.31
C SER A 65 -15.94 -19.13 12.95
N ALA A 66 -17.00 -19.08 12.14
CA ALA A 66 -17.67 -17.83 11.80
C ALA A 66 -18.11 -17.08 13.06
N SER A 67 -17.94 -15.75 13.09
CA SER A 67 -18.35 -14.94 14.25
C SER A 67 -19.84 -15.02 14.51
N SER A 68 -20.62 -15.12 13.44
CA SER A 68 -22.04 -15.51 13.48
C SER A 68 -22.47 -15.98 12.09
N PHE A 69 -23.54 -16.75 12.02
CA PHE A 69 -24.23 -17.02 10.76
C PHE A 69 -25.71 -17.29 10.98
N THR A 70 -26.48 -17.12 9.91
CA THR A 70 -27.92 -17.40 9.84
C THR A 70 -28.19 -18.16 8.56
N VAL A 71 -28.81 -19.33 8.69
CA VAL A 71 -29.37 -20.06 7.54
C VAL A 71 -30.67 -19.37 7.17
N VAL A 72 -30.67 -18.64 6.06
CA VAL A 72 -31.82 -17.85 5.60
C VAL A 72 -32.82 -18.75 4.87
N THR A 73 -32.31 -19.64 4.02
CA THR A 73 -33.07 -20.68 3.32
C THR A 73 -32.20 -21.93 3.21
N ASP A 74 -32.77 -23.04 2.75
CA ASP A 74 -32.00 -24.27 2.47
C ASP A 74 -30.89 -24.09 1.41
N THR A 75 -30.87 -22.93 0.73
CA THR A 75 -29.91 -22.58 -0.33
C THR A 75 -29.13 -21.30 -0.06
N LYS A 76 -29.33 -20.63 1.09
CA LYS A 76 -28.68 -19.35 1.42
C LYS A 76 -28.30 -19.24 2.89
N ILE A 77 -27.04 -18.89 3.16
CA ILE A 77 -26.52 -18.53 4.47
C ILE A 77 -26.03 -17.07 4.41
N THR A 78 -26.28 -16.31 5.47
CA THR A 78 -25.58 -15.05 5.72
C THR A 78 -24.65 -15.27 6.91
N ALA A 79 -23.39 -14.85 6.80
CA ALA A 79 -22.39 -15.07 7.84
C ALA A 79 -21.48 -13.86 8.03
N VAL A 80 -20.99 -13.67 9.25
CA VAL A 80 -19.97 -12.68 9.58
C VAL A 80 -18.62 -13.39 9.67
N VAL A 81 -17.70 -12.98 8.79
CA VAL A 81 -16.35 -13.52 8.69
C VAL A 81 -15.57 -13.19 9.97
N PRO A 82 -14.89 -14.16 10.60
CA PRO A 82 -14.08 -13.91 11.78
C PRO A 82 -12.76 -13.21 11.43
N ALA A 83 -12.00 -12.78 12.44
CA ALA A 83 -10.62 -12.35 12.22
C ALA A 83 -9.77 -13.53 11.71
N GLY A 84 -8.81 -13.25 10.83
CA GLY A 84 -8.00 -14.26 10.18
C GLY A 84 -6.66 -13.73 9.68
N THR A 85 -5.80 -14.65 9.24
CA THR A 85 -4.49 -14.32 8.66
C THR A 85 -4.62 -14.03 7.17
N ALA A 86 -3.85 -13.06 6.68
CA ALA A 86 -3.85 -12.72 5.25
C ALA A 86 -3.53 -13.94 4.37
N GLY A 87 -4.25 -14.04 3.25
CA GLY A 87 -4.17 -15.16 2.32
C GLY A 87 -5.48 -15.97 2.23
N PRO A 88 -5.45 -17.10 1.51
CA PRO A 88 -6.63 -17.90 1.25
C PRO A 88 -7.05 -18.71 2.49
N ALA A 89 -8.34 -18.75 2.76
CA ALA A 89 -8.99 -19.56 3.78
C ALA A 89 -10.10 -20.41 3.16
N ASN A 90 -10.12 -21.70 3.49
CA ASN A 90 -11.17 -22.61 3.05
C ASN A 90 -12.44 -22.37 3.85
N VAL A 91 -13.56 -22.16 3.18
CA VAL A 91 -14.87 -22.02 3.79
C VAL A 91 -15.61 -23.36 3.72
N THR A 92 -16.07 -23.85 4.86
CA THR A 92 -16.81 -25.10 4.96
C THR A 92 -17.95 -24.98 5.96
N VAL A 93 -19.04 -25.70 5.69
CA VAL A 93 -20.13 -25.88 6.64
C VAL A 93 -20.19 -27.32 7.13
N THR A 94 -20.61 -27.51 8.37
CA THR A 94 -20.79 -28.82 8.99
C THR A 94 -22.25 -29.04 9.31
N ARG A 95 -22.74 -30.21 8.95
CA ARG A 95 -24.05 -30.72 9.33
C ARG A 95 -23.88 -32.08 9.99
N LEU A 96 -24.20 -32.16 11.29
CA LEU A 96 -23.91 -33.33 12.12
C LEU A 96 -22.42 -33.67 12.09
N ARG A 97 -22.03 -34.78 11.45
CA ARG A 97 -20.63 -35.23 11.32
C ARG A 97 -20.08 -35.08 9.89
N HIS A 98 -20.82 -34.42 9.00
CA HIS A 98 -20.43 -34.28 7.59
C HIS A 98 -20.07 -32.83 7.27
N VAL A 99 -18.91 -32.66 6.63
CA VAL A 99 -18.38 -31.38 6.17
C VAL A 99 -18.67 -31.24 4.68
N SER A 100 -19.06 -30.05 4.24
CA SER A 100 -19.28 -29.72 2.82
C SER A 100 -18.00 -29.79 1.98
N ASN A 101 -18.15 -29.57 0.67
CA ASN A 101 -17.04 -29.09 -0.16
C ASN A 101 -16.52 -27.72 0.32
N LYS A 102 -15.40 -27.28 -0.25
CA LYS A 102 -14.71 -26.04 0.13
C LYS A 102 -15.00 -24.94 -0.86
N LEU A 103 -15.32 -23.74 -0.36
CA LEU A 103 -15.13 -22.50 -1.11
C LEU A 103 -13.85 -21.80 -0.65
N GLN A 104 -13.37 -20.85 -1.44
CA GLN A 104 -12.21 -20.03 -1.08
C GLN A 104 -12.68 -18.63 -0.69
N TYR A 105 -12.20 -18.16 0.46
CA TYR A 105 -12.30 -16.77 0.88
C TYR A 105 -10.88 -16.21 1.05
N VAL A 106 -10.61 -14.99 0.62
CA VAL A 106 -9.28 -14.38 0.72
C VAL A 106 -9.30 -13.28 1.78
N TYR A 107 -8.53 -13.47 2.85
CA TYR A 107 -8.21 -12.40 3.77
C TYR A 107 -7.14 -11.50 3.16
N ILE A 108 -7.44 -10.21 3.04
CA ILE A 108 -6.51 -9.21 2.53
C ILE A 108 -6.12 -8.33 3.73
N GLY A 109 -4.82 -8.10 3.92
CA GLY A 109 -4.35 -7.22 4.99
C GLY A 109 -4.71 -5.76 4.70
N VAL A 110 -4.79 -4.94 5.73
CA VAL A 110 -4.67 -3.49 5.54
C VAL A 110 -3.26 -3.17 5.02
N PRO A 111 -3.08 -2.12 4.21
CA PRO A 111 -1.77 -1.77 3.68
C PRO A 111 -0.73 -1.63 4.81
N GLU A 112 0.47 -2.17 4.61
CA GLU A 112 1.57 -2.06 5.57
C GLU A 112 2.76 -1.42 4.86
N LEU A 113 3.16 -0.22 5.27
CA LEU A 113 4.30 0.49 4.68
C LEU A 113 5.58 0.12 5.41
N THR A 114 6.62 -0.18 4.64
CA THR A 114 7.92 -0.61 5.15
C THR A 114 9.04 0.38 4.84
N ALA A 115 8.96 1.09 3.72
CA ALA A 115 9.94 2.12 3.35
C ALA A 115 9.36 3.15 2.38
N ILE A 116 9.97 4.32 2.34
CA ILE A 116 9.79 5.36 1.33
C ILE A 116 11.18 5.80 0.87
N ASP A 117 11.39 5.88 -0.44
CA ASP A 117 12.69 6.18 -1.04
C ASP A 117 12.55 7.11 -2.26
N PRO A 118 13.16 8.31 -2.26
CA PRO A 118 13.86 8.91 -1.13
C PRO A 118 12.91 9.23 0.03
N SER A 119 13.41 9.11 1.28
CA SER A 119 12.66 9.46 2.51
C SER A 119 12.75 10.93 2.88
N VAL A 120 13.50 11.70 2.10
CA VAL A 120 13.79 13.10 2.31
C VAL A 120 13.78 13.82 0.97
N GLY A 121 13.34 15.07 0.95
CA GLY A 121 13.44 15.90 -0.24
C GLY A 121 13.23 17.38 0.03
N PRO A 122 13.17 18.20 -1.02
CA PRO A 122 13.07 19.64 -0.88
C PRO A 122 11.67 20.07 -0.43
N ALA A 123 11.60 21.22 0.24
CA ALA A 123 10.32 21.85 0.55
C ALA A 123 9.58 22.23 -0.74
N ASP A 124 8.25 22.11 -0.71
CA ASP A 124 7.34 22.61 -1.75
C ASP A 124 7.69 22.18 -3.19
N THR A 125 8.23 20.97 -3.33
CA THR A 125 8.72 20.45 -4.61
C THR A 125 8.11 19.09 -4.88
N GLU A 126 7.64 18.90 -6.10
CA GLU A 126 7.20 17.60 -6.60
C GLU A 126 8.42 16.75 -6.97
N ILE A 127 8.61 15.64 -6.27
CA ILE A 127 9.60 14.61 -6.58
C ILE A 127 8.92 13.25 -6.62
N THR A 128 9.46 12.35 -7.44
CA THR A 128 9.02 10.96 -7.44
C THR A 128 9.66 10.22 -6.26
N VAL A 129 8.83 9.50 -5.49
CA VAL A 129 9.24 8.59 -4.43
C VAL A 129 8.64 7.21 -4.65
N THR A 130 9.39 6.19 -4.28
CA THR A 130 8.95 4.80 -4.23
C THR A 130 8.56 4.45 -2.81
N ILE A 131 7.28 4.10 -2.62
CA ILE A 131 6.74 3.60 -1.36
C ILE A 131 6.68 2.07 -1.44
N LYS A 132 7.32 1.40 -0.49
CA LYS A 132 7.38 -0.07 -0.39
C LYS A 132 6.52 -0.56 0.78
N GLY A 133 5.95 -1.75 0.63
CA GLY A 133 5.06 -2.30 1.63
C GLY A 133 4.49 -3.68 1.30
N LYS A 134 3.30 -3.97 1.86
CA LYS A 134 2.45 -5.12 1.55
C LYS A 134 1.00 -4.67 1.39
N TYR A 135 0.22 -5.44 0.65
CA TYR A 135 -1.22 -5.20 0.44
C TYR A 135 -1.51 -3.84 -0.18
N LEU A 136 -0.63 -3.39 -1.08
CA LEU A 136 -0.74 -2.08 -1.75
C LEU A 136 -1.66 -2.12 -2.97
N THR A 137 -2.06 -3.32 -3.43
CA THR A 137 -3.04 -3.46 -4.51
C THR A 137 -4.38 -2.86 -4.09
N GLY A 138 -5.02 -2.10 -4.98
CA GLY A 138 -6.31 -1.46 -4.70
C GLY A 138 -6.20 -0.20 -3.84
N THR A 139 -5.00 0.41 -3.78
CA THR A 139 -4.79 1.73 -3.18
C THR A 139 -5.68 2.76 -3.87
N THR A 140 -6.41 3.53 -3.07
CA THR A 140 -7.31 4.60 -3.51
C THR A 140 -6.76 5.99 -3.17
N ALA A 141 -5.84 6.10 -2.20
CA ALA A 141 -5.19 7.36 -1.86
C ALA A 141 -3.78 7.14 -1.29
N VAL A 142 -2.88 8.06 -1.63
CA VAL A 142 -1.59 8.27 -0.95
C VAL A 142 -1.59 9.70 -0.41
N SER A 143 -1.20 9.87 0.85
CA SER A 143 -1.28 11.16 1.55
C SER A 143 0.04 11.48 2.24
N PHE A 144 0.50 12.72 2.10
CA PHE A 144 1.67 13.29 2.78
C PHE A 144 1.17 14.41 3.70
N GLY A 145 1.15 14.16 5.01
CA GLY A 145 0.67 15.14 6.00
C GLY A 145 -0.79 15.56 5.82
N GLY A 146 -1.61 14.69 5.21
CA GLY A 146 -3.00 15.01 4.86
C GLY A 146 -3.18 15.55 3.44
N VAL A 147 -2.10 15.91 2.74
CA VAL A 147 -2.15 16.38 1.34
C VAL A 147 -2.12 15.19 0.38
N SER A 148 -3.07 15.12 -0.54
CA SER A 148 -3.14 14.02 -1.52
C SER A 148 -1.98 14.08 -2.53
N ALA A 149 -1.31 12.95 -2.72
CA ALA A 149 -0.29 12.76 -3.73
C ALA A 149 -0.86 12.12 -4.99
N VAL A 150 -0.24 12.41 -6.15
CA VAL A 150 -0.45 11.62 -7.37
C VAL A 150 0.36 10.33 -7.25
N PHE A 151 -0.20 9.20 -7.65
CA PHE A 151 0.50 7.91 -7.53
C PHE A 151 0.10 6.91 -8.61
N LYS A 152 0.93 5.88 -8.76
CA LYS A 152 0.70 4.69 -9.56
C LYS A 152 1.07 3.47 -8.72
N VAL A 153 0.14 2.55 -8.57
CA VAL A 153 0.41 1.25 -7.97
C VAL A 153 1.16 0.40 -9.00
N GLU A 154 2.37 -0.03 -8.69
CA GLU A 154 3.18 -0.86 -9.58
C GLU A 154 2.97 -2.33 -9.29
N THR A 155 3.00 -2.71 -8.00
CA THR A 155 2.79 -4.08 -7.53
C THR A 155 2.08 -4.08 -6.17
N ASP A 156 1.77 -5.25 -5.64
CA ASP A 156 1.23 -5.37 -4.27
C ASP A 156 2.21 -4.89 -3.18
N THR A 157 3.47 -4.70 -3.53
CA THR A 157 4.54 -4.30 -2.61
C THR A 157 5.17 -2.96 -2.93
N GLU A 158 4.75 -2.28 -4.00
CA GLU A 158 5.39 -1.06 -4.47
C GLU A 158 4.40 -0.07 -5.12
N ILE A 159 4.47 1.19 -4.70
CA ILE A 159 3.77 2.34 -5.27
C ILE A 159 4.80 3.39 -5.66
N CYS A 160 4.69 3.91 -6.88
CA CYS A 160 5.37 5.12 -7.30
C CYS A 160 4.46 6.32 -7.01
N ALA A 161 4.89 7.26 -6.17
CA ALA A 161 4.13 8.45 -5.81
C ALA A 161 4.90 9.72 -6.15
N THR A 162 4.21 10.81 -6.43
CA THR A 162 4.78 12.15 -6.58
C THR A 162 4.43 12.96 -5.34
N THR A 163 5.43 13.48 -4.64
CA THR A 163 5.21 14.32 -3.46
C THR A 163 4.39 15.55 -3.86
N PRO A 164 3.38 15.94 -3.08
CA PRO A 164 2.59 17.12 -3.39
C PRO A 164 3.34 18.41 -3.04
N MET A 165 2.95 19.52 -3.68
CA MET A 165 3.33 20.86 -3.23
C MET A 165 2.71 21.18 -1.86
N GLY A 166 3.29 22.14 -1.15
CA GLY A 166 2.81 22.61 0.16
C GLY A 166 3.36 21.87 1.38
N ILE A 167 4.38 21.04 1.22
CA ILE A 167 5.07 20.37 2.34
C ILE A 167 6.32 21.17 2.72
N TYR A 168 6.34 21.71 3.94
CA TYR A 168 7.43 22.56 4.46
C TYR A 168 8.09 22.01 5.74
N THR A 169 7.51 21.00 6.35
CA THR A 169 7.99 20.34 7.56
C THR A 169 7.95 18.83 7.38
N PRO A 170 8.62 18.03 8.23
CA PRO A 170 8.41 16.59 8.23
C PRO A 170 6.92 16.24 8.35
N VAL A 171 6.48 15.25 7.56
CA VAL A 171 5.08 14.82 7.50
C VAL A 171 4.96 13.30 7.52
N ASP A 172 3.81 12.83 8.00
CA ASP A 172 3.46 11.41 7.93
C ASP A 172 2.90 11.05 6.56
N VAL A 173 3.39 9.95 6.00
CA VAL A 173 2.96 9.36 4.74
C VAL A 173 2.12 8.14 5.03
N THR A 174 0.92 8.12 4.44
CA THR A 174 -0.03 7.02 4.58
C THR A 174 -0.58 6.60 3.22
N VAL A 175 -0.98 5.32 3.14
CA VAL A 175 -1.63 4.72 1.98
C VAL A 175 -2.98 4.16 2.43
N THR A 176 -4.04 4.46 1.67
CA THR A 176 -5.40 4.00 1.95
C THR A 176 -5.91 3.11 0.84
N THR A 177 -6.50 1.97 1.20
CA THR A 177 -7.31 1.13 0.32
C THR A 177 -8.75 1.11 0.83
N MET A 178 -9.65 0.42 0.11
CA MET A 178 -11.02 0.18 0.60
C MET A 178 -11.07 -0.64 1.90
N LEU A 179 -9.97 -1.30 2.29
CA LEU A 179 -9.90 -2.15 3.49
C LEU A 179 -9.35 -1.41 4.71
N GLY A 180 -8.78 -0.22 4.53
CA GLY A 180 -8.25 0.61 5.60
C GLY A 180 -7.04 1.44 5.19
N THR A 181 -6.53 2.20 6.15
CA THR A 181 -5.32 3.02 6.03
C THR A 181 -4.13 2.32 6.66
N SER A 182 -2.95 2.52 6.08
CA SER A 182 -1.70 1.95 6.55
C SER A 182 -1.22 2.52 7.89
N ASN A 183 -0.16 1.92 8.43
CA ASN A 183 0.75 2.63 9.32
C ASN A 183 1.36 3.86 8.62
N SER A 184 1.94 4.76 9.41
CA SER A 184 2.62 5.95 8.87
C SER A 184 4.11 5.71 8.70
N LEU A 185 4.69 6.28 7.64
CA LEU A 185 6.13 6.51 7.51
C LEU A 185 6.41 8.01 7.56
N THR A 186 7.55 8.43 8.05
CA THR A 186 7.91 9.85 8.05
C THR A 186 8.63 10.21 6.76
N TYR A 187 8.19 11.27 6.09
CA TYR A 187 8.90 11.93 5.01
C TYR A 187 9.48 13.25 5.52
N MET A 188 10.80 13.41 5.38
CA MET A 188 11.53 14.57 5.88
C MET A 188 11.70 15.65 4.81
N ILE A 189 11.77 16.90 5.26
CA ILE A 189 12.20 18.02 4.42
C ILE A 189 13.67 18.32 4.73
N GLY A 190 14.51 18.20 3.70
CA GLY A 190 15.93 18.51 3.77
C GLY A 190 16.19 20.02 3.73
N ALA A 191 17.30 20.45 4.32
CA ALA A 191 17.75 21.83 4.20
C ALA A 191 18.38 22.04 2.82
N ALA A 192 17.94 23.08 2.12
CA ALA A 192 18.58 23.47 0.87
C ALA A 192 20.06 23.84 1.09
N PRO A 193 20.95 23.54 0.13
CA PRO A 193 22.36 23.93 0.23
C PRO A 193 22.49 25.45 0.29
N VAL A 194 23.58 25.97 0.86
CA VAL A 194 23.85 27.41 0.90
C VAL A 194 25.20 27.68 0.26
N ILE A 195 25.25 28.62 -0.68
CA ILE A 195 26.49 29.14 -1.25
C ILE A 195 26.90 30.38 -0.46
N GLU A 196 28.08 30.33 0.15
CA GLU A 196 28.67 31.46 0.87
C GLU A 196 29.60 32.28 -0.02
N ARG A 197 30.52 31.63 -0.75
CA ARG A 197 31.52 32.33 -1.58
C ARG A 197 32.12 31.50 -2.71
N PHE A 198 32.73 32.22 -3.64
CA PHE A 198 33.54 31.71 -4.73
C PHE A 198 34.98 32.16 -4.55
N THR A 199 35.95 31.31 -4.87
CA THR A 199 37.40 31.63 -4.82
C THR A 199 38.12 30.99 -6.02
N PRO A 200 38.55 31.77 -7.03
CA PRO A 200 38.21 33.18 -7.26
C PRO A 200 36.70 33.38 -7.53
N ASP A 201 36.20 34.61 -7.42
CA ASP A 201 34.81 34.99 -7.73
C ASP A 201 34.58 35.34 -9.21
N SER A 202 35.60 35.11 -10.02
CA SER A 202 35.60 35.39 -11.44
C SER A 202 36.62 34.50 -12.16
N GLY A 203 36.40 34.26 -13.45
CA GLY A 203 37.24 33.35 -14.24
C GLY A 203 36.90 33.35 -15.72
N TYR A 204 37.65 32.59 -16.51
CA TYR A 204 37.39 32.38 -17.94
C TYR A 204 36.81 30.98 -18.17
N ARG A 205 36.32 30.72 -19.38
CA ARG A 205 35.74 29.41 -19.74
C ARG A 205 36.77 28.30 -19.52
N GLY A 206 36.38 27.22 -18.85
CA GLY A 206 37.26 26.11 -18.52
C GLY A 206 38.22 26.38 -17.34
N SER A 207 38.25 27.60 -16.79
CA SER A 207 38.94 27.84 -15.51
C SER A 207 38.19 27.18 -14.36
N VAL A 208 38.89 26.96 -13.26
CA VAL A 208 38.36 26.32 -12.06
C VAL A 208 38.27 27.34 -10.94
N PHE A 209 37.21 27.26 -10.15
CA PHE A 209 37.07 27.98 -8.88
C PHE A 209 36.51 27.08 -7.79
N ILE A 210 36.75 27.47 -6.54
CA ILE A 210 36.19 26.82 -5.36
C ILE A 210 34.89 27.51 -4.96
N LEU A 211 33.83 26.73 -4.85
CA LEU A 211 32.57 27.10 -4.23
C LEU A 211 32.58 26.64 -2.78
N SER A 212 32.48 27.58 -1.84
CA SER A 212 32.35 27.30 -0.40
C SER A 212 30.94 27.56 0.11
N GLY A 213 30.47 26.74 1.04
CA GLY A 213 29.11 26.80 1.55
C GLY A 213 28.79 25.74 2.60
N SER A 214 27.54 25.30 2.64
CA SER A 214 27.04 24.21 3.49
C SER A 214 26.03 23.33 2.75
N GLY A 215 25.91 22.05 3.12
CA GLY A 215 24.96 21.13 2.50
C GLY A 215 25.35 20.69 1.09
N LEU A 216 26.64 20.74 0.75
CA LEU A 216 27.16 20.55 -0.61
C LEU A 216 27.57 19.10 -0.92
N GLU A 217 27.59 18.19 0.06
CA GLU A 217 28.12 16.82 -0.07
C GLU A 217 27.38 16.02 -1.16
N GLU A 218 26.08 16.22 -1.30
CA GLU A 218 25.24 15.54 -2.29
C GLU A 218 24.90 16.44 -3.49
N THR A 219 25.84 17.30 -3.91
CA THR A 219 25.64 18.14 -5.09
C THR A 219 25.43 17.28 -6.33
N THR A 220 24.29 17.47 -7.00
CA THR A 220 23.88 16.78 -8.24
C THR A 220 24.04 17.66 -9.47
N ALA A 221 24.03 18.99 -9.30
CA ALA A 221 24.28 19.93 -10.38
C ALA A 221 24.77 21.28 -9.84
N VAL A 222 25.65 21.92 -10.60
CA VAL A 222 25.97 23.35 -10.49
C VAL A 222 25.52 24.02 -11.78
N LYS A 223 24.65 25.03 -11.68
CA LYS A 223 24.07 25.71 -12.86
C LYS A 223 24.42 27.18 -12.91
N PHE A 224 24.75 27.63 -14.11
CA PHE A 224 25.02 29.03 -14.47
C PHE A 224 23.83 29.58 -15.27
N ALA A 225 23.35 30.77 -14.91
CA ALA A 225 22.19 31.43 -15.50
C ALA A 225 20.93 30.52 -15.55
N GLY A 226 20.80 29.62 -14.57
CA GLY A 226 19.70 28.64 -14.48
C GLY A 226 19.70 27.50 -15.50
N TYR A 227 20.51 27.57 -16.55
CA TYR A 227 20.49 26.60 -17.66
C TYR A 227 21.82 25.86 -17.86
N TYR A 228 22.94 26.57 -17.87
CA TYR A 228 24.23 25.98 -18.25
C TYR A 228 24.80 25.14 -17.11
N GLN A 229 24.93 23.83 -17.32
CA GLN A 229 25.49 22.92 -16.34
C GLN A 229 27.02 22.99 -16.36
N ALA A 230 27.62 23.19 -15.18
CA ALA A 230 29.06 23.11 -14.98
C ALA A 230 29.49 21.69 -14.64
N ALA A 231 30.72 21.34 -15.02
CA ALA A 231 31.40 20.19 -14.44
C ALA A 231 31.89 20.57 -13.04
N PHE A 232 31.84 19.63 -12.10
CA PHE A 232 32.24 19.86 -10.73
C PHE A 232 32.76 18.59 -10.08
N THR A 233 33.52 18.75 -9.01
CA THR A 233 33.94 17.69 -8.09
C THR A 233 33.56 18.11 -6.68
N VAL A 234 32.74 17.31 -6.00
CA VAL A 234 32.44 17.52 -4.59
C VAL A 234 33.64 17.10 -3.76
N ILE A 235 34.14 17.99 -2.91
CA ILE A 235 35.27 17.71 -2.02
C ILE A 235 34.74 17.28 -0.64
N ASP A 236 33.82 18.07 -0.08
CA ASP A 236 33.14 17.81 1.19
C ASP A 236 31.81 18.60 1.26
N ASP A 237 31.12 18.55 2.40
CA ASP A 237 29.85 19.25 2.62
C ASP A 237 29.94 20.79 2.52
N THR A 238 31.15 21.33 2.57
CA THR A 238 31.40 22.77 2.54
C THR A 238 32.12 23.24 1.30
N THR A 239 32.57 22.32 0.43
CA THR A 239 33.50 22.63 -0.65
C THR A 239 33.19 21.85 -1.91
N VAL A 240 33.00 22.57 -3.02
CA VAL A 240 32.87 22.01 -4.37
C VAL A 240 33.85 22.72 -5.31
N GLU A 241 34.65 21.96 -6.04
CA GLU A 241 35.49 22.47 -7.12
C GLU A 241 34.66 22.50 -8.41
N VAL A 242 34.59 23.65 -9.07
CA VAL A 242 33.70 23.87 -10.24
C VAL A 242 34.51 24.38 -11.42
N THR A 243 34.29 23.77 -12.59
CA THR A 243 34.85 24.22 -13.87
C THR A 243 33.84 25.10 -14.60
N VAL A 244 34.23 26.33 -14.92
CA VAL A 244 33.38 27.29 -15.63
C VAL A 244 32.95 26.71 -16.99
N PRO A 245 31.64 26.52 -17.25
CA PRO A 245 31.17 25.91 -18.48
C PRO A 245 31.32 26.84 -19.69
N THR A 246 31.18 26.27 -20.88
CA THR A 246 31.10 27.07 -22.11
C THR A 246 29.74 27.77 -22.18
N ILE A 247 29.74 29.09 -21.98
CA ILE A 247 28.53 29.93 -22.10
C ILE A 247 28.66 30.91 -23.28
N PRO A 248 27.59 31.39 -23.93
CA PRO A 248 27.70 32.25 -25.11
C PRO A 248 28.21 33.66 -24.80
N GLU A 249 27.73 34.27 -23.72
CA GLU A 249 27.95 35.68 -23.40
C GLU A 249 28.88 35.86 -22.19
N LEU A 250 29.77 36.85 -22.28
CA LEU A 250 30.64 37.26 -21.18
C LEU A 250 29.87 38.22 -20.29
N SER A 251 29.61 37.83 -19.05
CA SER A 251 28.76 38.60 -18.15
C SER A 251 28.85 38.12 -16.70
N TYR A 252 28.18 38.85 -15.82
CA TYR A 252 27.80 38.37 -14.50
C TYR A 252 26.66 37.38 -14.61
N VAL A 253 26.82 36.20 -14.02
CA VAL A 253 25.84 35.13 -14.09
C VAL A 253 25.55 34.59 -12.71
N ASP A 254 24.28 34.29 -12.46
CA ASP A 254 23.86 33.59 -11.26
C ASP A 254 24.32 32.14 -11.31
N VAL A 255 24.93 31.70 -10.21
CA VAL A 255 25.31 30.32 -9.98
C VAL A 255 24.51 29.77 -8.81
N ASN A 256 23.91 28.59 -8.98
CA ASN A 256 23.27 27.83 -7.91
C ASN A 256 23.69 26.35 -7.93
N VAL A 257 23.52 25.71 -6.79
CA VAL A 257 23.80 24.30 -6.53
C VAL A 257 22.48 23.58 -6.29
N ARG A 258 22.34 22.38 -6.84
CA ARG A 258 21.21 21.48 -6.58
C ARG A 258 21.69 20.24 -5.84
N THR A 259 20.99 19.89 -4.77
CA THR A 259 21.14 18.62 -4.03
C THR A 259 19.78 17.92 -3.97
N PRO A 260 19.69 16.66 -3.49
CA PRO A 260 18.40 16.03 -3.19
C PRO A 260 17.54 16.80 -2.19
N TYR A 261 18.16 17.67 -1.39
CA TYR A 261 17.52 18.46 -0.34
C TYR A 261 17.01 19.83 -0.81
N GLY A 262 17.40 20.27 -2.01
CA GLY A 262 16.88 21.50 -2.61
C GLY A 262 17.85 22.21 -3.55
N ILE A 263 17.50 23.46 -3.88
CA ILE A 263 18.34 24.35 -4.69
C ILE A 263 18.85 25.46 -3.76
N SER A 264 20.14 25.78 -3.87
CA SER A 264 20.75 26.83 -3.07
C SER A 264 20.23 28.22 -3.38
N ASN A 265 20.60 29.19 -2.54
CA ASN A 265 20.63 30.58 -2.97
C ASN A 265 21.50 30.75 -4.23
N SER A 266 21.18 31.75 -5.04
CA SER A 266 22.04 32.16 -6.15
C SER A 266 23.17 33.06 -5.65
N LYS A 267 24.35 32.92 -6.23
CA LYS A 267 25.46 33.87 -6.07
C LYS A 267 26.08 34.21 -7.41
N ILE A 268 26.48 35.47 -7.58
CA ILE A 268 27.02 35.99 -8.84
C ILE A 268 28.47 35.54 -9.03
N PHE A 269 28.77 35.04 -10.23
CA PHE A 269 30.13 34.78 -10.72
C PHE A 269 30.38 35.59 -11.99
N TYR A 270 31.57 36.16 -12.15
CA TYR A 270 31.91 36.97 -13.33
C TYR A 270 32.78 36.19 -14.32
N ILE A 271 32.37 36.18 -15.61
CA ILE A 271 33.08 35.44 -16.65
C ILE A 271 33.76 36.40 -17.63
N PHE A 272 35.09 36.32 -17.70
CA PHE A 272 35.91 37.06 -18.65
C PHE A 272 36.04 36.33 -20.00
N GLY A 273 36.44 37.10 -21.01
CA GLY A 273 36.72 36.63 -22.38
C GLY A 273 38.06 35.93 -22.54
#